data_AF-A0A966PLR1-F1
#
_entry.id   AF-A0A966PLR1-F1
#
_cell.length_a   1.000
_cell.length_b   1.000
_cell.length_c   1.000
_cell.angle_alpha   90.00
_cell.angle_beta   90.00
_cell.angle_gamma   90.00
#
_symmetry.space_group_name_H-M   'P 1'
#
loop_
_entity.id
_entity.type
_entity.pdbx_description
1 polymer ?
#
loop_
_entity_poly.entity_id
_entity_poly.type
_entity_poly.pdbx_seq_one_letter_code
_entity_poly.pdbx_strand_id
1 'polypeptide(L)'
;MVAGGRVTLDGEFHRVDDAVLLPTPHRPVPIMIGSIGDRVLRAGLRGAAWWNTWFDWFGNSAEGFAELNGRISRLCTEVGRDQTTLKRSACLLVVTDPDAGERPRPVEYSAATLTDARARILELRDAGADEVIVVSDPIDVRSIRAIAEALG
;
A
#
# COMPACT_ATOMS: atom_id res chain seq x y z
N MET A 1 19.25 -7.27 -8.38
CA MET A 1 19.26 -6.35 -9.54
C MET A 1 18.90 -4.92 -9.19
N VAL A 2 17.82 -4.64 -8.44
CA VAL A 2 17.40 -3.26 -8.11
C VAL A 2 18.40 -2.45 -7.27
N ALA A 3 19.36 -3.10 -6.62
CA ALA A 3 20.49 -2.46 -5.93
C ALA A 3 21.63 -2.04 -6.87
N GLY A 4 21.51 -2.30 -8.18
CA GLY A 4 22.59 -2.16 -9.14
C GLY A 4 23.61 -3.31 -9.09
N GLY A 5 24.67 -3.17 -9.89
CA GLY A 5 25.81 -4.07 -9.89
C GLY A 5 25.60 -5.35 -10.70
N ARG A 6 26.52 -6.30 -10.45
CA ARG A 6 26.63 -7.61 -11.10
C ARG A 6 25.98 -8.67 -10.22
N VAL A 7 25.21 -9.56 -10.82
CA VAL A 7 24.43 -10.59 -10.12
C VAL A 7 24.64 -11.94 -10.80
N THR A 8 25.08 -12.92 -10.02
CA THR A 8 24.95 -14.34 -10.33
C THR A 8 23.94 -14.93 -9.35
N LEU A 9 22.94 -15.63 -9.87
CA LEU A 9 21.89 -16.30 -9.10
C LEU A 9 21.63 -17.65 -9.75
N ASP A 10 21.65 -18.71 -8.94
CA ASP A 10 21.18 -20.04 -9.35
C ASP A 10 19.94 -20.38 -8.50
N GLY A 11 18.77 -20.00 -9.01
CA GLY A 11 17.47 -20.26 -8.38
C GLY A 11 16.63 -21.25 -9.19
N GLU A 12 15.61 -21.79 -8.54
CA GLU A 12 14.67 -22.74 -9.16
C GLU A 12 13.99 -22.17 -10.42
N PHE A 13 13.52 -20.92 -10.34
CA PHE A 13 12.76 -20.27 -11.42
C PHE A 13 13.63 -19.40 -12.32
N HIS A 14 14.75 -18.89 -11.80
CA HIS A 14 15.63 -17.98 -12.50
C HIS A 14 17.07 -18.33 -12.23
N ARG A 15 17.83 -18.50 -13.31
CA ARG A 15 19.28 -18.58 -13.28
C ARG A 15 19.84 -17.43 -14.10
N VAL A 16 20.70 -16.63 -13.50
CA VAL A 16 21.47 -15.60 -14.20
C VAL A 16 22.94 -15.79 -13.84
N ASP A 17 23.81 -15.66 -14.84
CA ASP A 17 25.25 -15.68 -14.65
C ASP A 17 25.81 -14.32 -15.08
N ASP A 18 26.55 -13.70 -14.18
CA ASP A 18 27.29 -12.47 -14.43
C ASP A 18 26.45 -11.29 -14.97
N ALA A 19 25.16 -11.24 -14.65
CA ALA A 19 24.23 -10.26 -15.20
C ALA A 19 24.46 -8.86 -14.63
N VAL A 20 24.46 -7.83 -15.50
CA VAL A 20 24.65 -6.43 -15.10
C VAL A 20 23.44 -5.60 -15.52
N LEU A 21 22.93 -4.78 -14.59
CA LEU A 21 21.89 -3.80 -14.88
C LEU A 21 22.52 -2.43 -15.20
N LEU A 22 22.41 -1.99 -16.47
CA LEU A 22 22.86 -0.67 -16.92
C LEU A 22 21.70 0.15 -17.51
N PRO A 23 21.65 1.47 -17.24
CA PRO A 23 22.49 2.19 -16.29
C PRO A 23 22.19 1.76 -14.84
N THR A 24 23.18 1.89 -13.95
CA THR A 24 22.98 1.66 -12.52
C THR A 24 21.93 2.64 -11.99
N PRO A 25 20.96 2.19 -11.17
CA PRO A 25 20.01 3.09 -10.54
C PRO A 25 20.74 4.22 -9.79
N HIS A 26 20.36 5.47 -10.05
CA HIS A 26 20.96 6.64 -9.39
C HIS A 26 20.72 6.69 -7.88
N ARG A 27 19.72 5.95 -7.39
CA ARG A 27 19.37 5.79 -5.98
C ARG A 27 18.75 4.42 -5.75
N PRO A 28 18.78 3.88 -4.52
CA PRO A 28 18.06 2.66 -4.18
C PRO A 28 16.59 2.75 -4.58
N VAL A 29 16.07 1.72 -5.25
CA VAL A 29 14.66 1.64 -5.65
C VAL A 29 13.89 0.94 -4.53
N PRO A 30 13.03 1.66 -3.77
CA PRO A 30 12.26 1.04 -2.69
C PRO A 30 11.22 0.07 -3.26
N ILE A 31 11.14 -1.12 -2.67
CA ILE A 31 10.14 -2.12 -3.03
C ILE A 31 8.92 -1.97 -2.12
N MET A 32 7.72 -1.95 -2.70
CA MET A 32 6.44 -1.97 -1.98
C MET A 32 5.76 -3.32 -2.19
N ILE A 33 5.26 -3.93 -1.11
CA ILE A 33 4.46 -5.16 -1.16
C ILE A 33 3.00 -4.83 -0.87
N GLY A 34 2.11 -5.11 -1.82
CA GLY A 34 0.66 -4.96 -1.68
C GLY A 34 -0.03 -6.30 -1.48
N SER A 35 -0.13 -6.80 -0.25
CA SER A 35 -0.75 -8.11 0.03
C SER A 35 -1.20 -8.25 1.48
N ILE A 36 -2.19 -9.12 1.71
CA ILE A 36 -2.58 -9.66 3.03
C ILE A 36 -2.31 -11.18 3.15
N GLY A 37 -1.84 -11.79 2.06
CA GLY A 37 -1.61 -13.23 1.96
C GLY A 37 -0.31 -13.64 2.63
N ASP A 38 -0.40 -14.61 3.53
CA ASP A 38 0.71 -15.02 4.41
C ASP A 38 1.97 -15.45 3.65
N ARG A 39 1.81 -16.27 2.60
CA ARG A 39 2.93 -16.71 1.73
C ARG A 39 3.70 -15.54 1.12
N VAL A 40 2.99 -14.56 0.58
CA VAL A 40 3.60 -13.39 -0.08
C VAL A 40 4.28 -12.50 0.96
N LEU A 41 3.62 -12.29 2.10
CA LEU A 41 4.17 -11.48 3.19
C LEU A 41 5.45 -12.09 3.74
N ARG A 42 5.47 -13.39 4.06
CA ARG A 42 6.67 -14.06 4.58
C ARG A 42 7.84 -14.03 3.60
N ALA A 43 7.57 -14.11 2.29
CA ALA A 43 8.60 -14.02 1.25
C ALA A 43 9.10 -12.58 1.02
N GLY A 44 8.19 -11.60 0.99
CA GLY A 44 8.50 -10.23 0.55
C GLY A 44 8.92 -9.28 1.68
N LEU A 45 8.41 -9.46 2.90
CA LEU A 45 8.58 -8.49 3.98
C LEU A 45 10.04 -8.25 4.35
N ARG A 46 10.95 -9.23 4.19
CA ARG A 46 12.38 -9.04 4.51
C ARG A 46 13.04 -7.95 3.67
N GLY A 47 12.64 -7.80 2.39
CA GLY A 47 13.26 -6.86 1.45
C GLY A 47 12.42 -5.61 1.14
N ALA A 48 11.17 -5.55 1.61
CA ALA A 48 10.28 -4.43 1.32
C ALA A 48 10.71 -3.15 2.03
N ALA A 49 10.53 -1.99 1.41
CA ALA A 49 10.59 -0.70 2.09
C ALA A 49 9.20 -0.26 2.58
N TRP A 50 8.15 -0.71 1.89
CA TRP A 50 6.76 -0.37 2.18
C TRP A 50 5.87 -1.61 2.17
N TRP A 51 4.86 -1.61 3.03
CA TRP A 51 3.68 -2.46 2.88
C TRP A 51 2.46 -1.59 2.57
N ASN A 52 1.67 -2.00 1.58
CA ASN A 52 0.43 -1.35 1.18
C ASN A 52 -0.77 -2.30 1.31
N THR A 53 -1.94 -1.76 1.63
CA THR A 53 -3.19 -2.53 1.70
C THR A 53 -4.34 -1.84 0.98
N TRP A 54 -5.24 -2.64 0.40
CA TRP A 54 -6.42 -2.18 -0.33
C TRP A 54 -7.60 -1.96 0.63
N PHE A 55 -8.44 -0.95 0.37
CA PHE A 55 -9.56 -0.57 1.24
C PHE A 55 -10.48 -1.74 1.61
N ASP A 56 -10.75 -2.66 0.69
CA ASP A 56 -11.60 -3.84 0.94
C ASP A 56 -11.02 -4.73 2.04
N TRP A 57 -9.69 -4.83 2.14
CA TRP A 57 -9.03 -5.73 3.08
C TRP A 57 -9.04 -5.24 4.52
N PHE A 58 -9.38 -3.98 4.75
CA PHE A 58 -9.47 -3.39 6.08
C PHE A 58 -10.83 -2.71 6.33
N GLY A 59 -11.83 -3.03 5.50
CA GLY A 59 -13.19 -2.48 5.60
C GLY A 59 -13.22 -0.95 5.49
N ASN A 60 -12.27 -0.38 4.75
CA ASN A 60 -12.11 1.06 4.55
C ASN A 60 -12.22 1.87 5.87
N SER A 61 -11.72 1.33 6.99
CA SER A 61 -11.85 1.87 8.35
C SER A 61 -10.50 2.02 9.06
N ALA A 62 -10.37 2.96 10.00
CA ALA A 62 -9.12 3.09 10.76
C ALA A 62 -8.89 1.90 11.71
N GLU A 63 -9.96 1.35 12.29
CA GLU A 63 -9.91 0.17 13.15
C GLU A 63 -9.43 -1.08 12.39
N GLY A 64 -10.05 -1.36 11.23
CA GLY A 64 -9.62 -2.49 10.40
C GLY A 64 -8.19 -2.32 9.89
N PHE A 65 -7.77 -1.08 9.59
CA PHE A 65 -6.37 -0.82 9.23
C PHE A 65 -5.44 -1.10 10.41
N ALA A 66 -5.77 -0.65 11.62
CA ALA A 66 -4.97 -0.88 12.82
C ALA A 66 -4.81 -2.39 13.13
N GLU A 67 -5.88 -3.17 13.01
CA GLU A 67 -5.85 -4.63 13.20
C GLU A 67 -4.90 -5.29 12.19
N LEU A 68 -5.07 -4.96 10.91
CA LEU A 68 -4.25 -5.52 9.85
C LEU A 68 -2.79 -5.08 9.98
N ASN A 69 -2.54 -3.81 10.32
CA ASN A 69 -1.22 -3.26 10.61
C ASN A 69 -0.54 -4.02 11.76
N GLY A 70 -1.27 -4.32 12.84
CA GLY A 70 -0.78 -5.14 13.95
C GLY A 70 -0.38 -6.55 13.52
N ARG A 71 -1.11 -7.17 12.59
CA ARG A 71 -0.72 -8.46 11.99
C ARG A 71 0.59 -8.35 11.18
N ILE A 72 0.77 -7.29 10.39
CA ILE A 72 2.00 -7.07 9.63
C ILE A 72 3.19 -6.86 10.56
N SER A 73 3.00 -6.11 11.64
CA SER A 73 4.01 -5.93 12.69
C SER A 73 4.47 -7.27 13.30
N ARG A 74 3.54 -8.18 13.61
CA ARG A 74 3.88 -9.55 14.07
C ARG A 74 4.67 -10.33 13.01
N LEU A 75 4.23 -10.29 11.75
CA LEU A 75 4.91 -10.98 10.65
C LEU A 75 6.33 -10.44 10.41
N CYS A 76 6.57 -9.13 10.57
CA CYS A 76 7.92 -8.56 10.53
C CYS A 76 8.83 -9.24 11.58
N THR A 77 8.36 -9.34 12.82
CA THR A 77 9.12 -10.03 13.89
C THR A 77 9.37 -11.50 13.54
N GLU A 78 8.36 -12.24 13.06
CA GLU A 78 8.51 -13.65 12.66
C GLU A 78 9.55 -13.87 11.57
N VAL A 79 9.66 -12.94 10.60
CA VAL A 79 10.65 -13.05 9.53
C VAL A 79 12.02 -12.45 9.89
N GLY A 80 12.23 -12.03 11.14
CA GLY A 80 13.49 -11.45 11.63
C GLY A 80 13.74 -10.02 11.16
N ARG A 81 12.68 -9.25 10.91
CA ARG A 81 12.73 -7.85 10.48
C ARG A 81 12.30 -6.91 11.60
N ASP A 82 13.01 -5.79 11.76
CA ASP A 82 12.53 -4.66 12.55
C ASP A 82 11.32 -4.00 11.87
N GLN A 83 10.16 -4.09 12.54
CA GLN A 83 8.90 -3.55 12.04
C GLN A 83 8.91 -2.03 11.83
N THR A 84 9.75 -1.29 12.55
CA THR A 84 9.80 0.18 12.50
C THR A 84 10.47 0.70 11.22
N THR A 85 11.24 -0.16 10.55
CA THR A 85 11.90 0.15 9.27
C THR A 85 10.99 -0.03 8.07
N LEU A 86 9.83 -0.66 8.25
CA LEU A 86 8.86 -0.87 7.19
C LEU A 86 7.83 0.26 7.27
N LYS A 87 7.65 1.00 6.17
CA LYS A 87 6.62 2.03 6.09
C LYS A 87 5.25 1.45 5.76
N ARG A 88 4.19 2.13 6.15
CA ARG A 88 2.79 1.71 6.05
C ARG A 88 2.02 2.62 5.10
N SER A 89 1.47 2.05 4.03
CA SER A 89 0.59 2.76 3.09
C SER A 89 -0.80 2.12 3.09
N ALA A 90 -1.84 2.95 3.02
CA ALA A 90 -3.23 2.50 2.97
C ALA A 90 -3.92 3.10 1.75
N CYS A 91 -4.53 2.25 0.92
CA CYS A 91 -5.46 2.73 -0.10
C CYS A 91 -6.82 3.00 0.54
N LEU A 92 -7.28 4.26 0.52
CA LEU A 92 -8.59 4.69 1.03
C LEU A 92 -9.55 4.92 -0.15
N LEU A 93 -10.74 4.30 -0.12
CA LEU A 93 -11.79 4.57 -1.10
C LEU A 93 -12.53 5.87 -0.75
N VAL A 94 -12.58 6.79 -1.72
CA VAL A 94 -13.35 8.05 -1.64
C VAL A 94 -14.32 8.12 -2.82
N VAL A 95 -15.62 8.04 -2.51
CA VAL A 95 -16.70 8.22 -3.48
C VAL A 95 -17.04 9.71 -3.56
N THR A 96 -16.88 10.27 -4.76
CA THR A 96 -17.15 11.69 -5.04
C THR A 96 -18.49 11.90 -5.74
N ASP A 97 -18.92 10.90 -6.53
CA ASP A 97 -20.21 10.84 -7.19
C ASP A 97 -20.73 9.39 -7.11
N PRO A 98 -21.77 9.10 -6.32
CA PRO A 98 -22.29 7.75 -6.14
C PRO A 98 -23.01 7.21 -7.38
N ASP A 99 -23.42 8.06 -8.32
CA ASP A 99 -24.15 7.69 -9.53
C ASP A 99 -23.21 7.49 -10.74
N ALA A 100 -21.98 8.01 -10.64
CA ALA A 100 -20.95 7.88 -11.67
C ALA A 100 -19.84 6.87 -11.31
N GLY A 101 -20.01 6.09 -10.24
CA GLY A 101 -19.01 5.13 -9.77
C GLY A 101 -18.67 4.05 -10.81
N GLU A 102 -17.40 3.67 -10.87
CA GLU A 102 -16.90 2.59 -11.74
C GLU A 102 -16.88 1.23 -11.02
N ARG A 103 -17.21 1.22 -9.72
CA ARG A 103 -17.13 0.06 -8.84
C ARG A 103 -18.48 -0.25 -8.21
N PRO A 104 -18.77 -1.54 -7.93
CA PRO A 104 -19.88 -1.89 -7.07
C PRO A 104 -19.73 -1.20 -5.72
N ARG A 105 -20.83 -0.61 -5.21
CA ARG A 105 -20.82 -0.01 -3.89
C ARG A 105 -20.55 -1.09 -2.83
N PRO A 106 -19.62 -0.85 -1.89
CA PRO A 106 -19.40 -1.79 -0.81
C PRO A 106 -20.65 -1.88 0.06
N VAL A 107 -21.00 -3.11 0.45
CA VAL A 107 -22.16 -3.40 1.30
C VAL A 107 -21.75 -3.56 2.77
N GLU A 108 -20.52 -4.01 2.99
CA GLU A 108 -20.01 -4.37 4.32
C GLU A 108 -19.35 -3.20 5.08
N TYR A 109 -19.03 -2.11 4.38
CA TYR A 109 -18.38 -0.95 4.96
C TYR A 109 -18.75 0.34 4.20
N SER A 110 -18.51 1.50 4.82
CA SER A 110 -18.73 2.80 4.19
C SER A 110 -17.49 3.29 3.43
N ALA A 111 -17.72 3.75 2.20
CA ALA A 111 -16.73 4.57 1.51
C ALA A 111 -16.59 5.94 2.20
N ALA A 112 -15.41 6.54 2.15
CA ALA A 112 -15.28 7.96 2.48
C ALA A 112 -15.93 8.79 1.37
N THR A 113 -16.27 10.03 1.70
CA THR A 113 -16.89 11.02 0.82
C THR A 113 -16.08 12.31 0.85
N LEU A 114 -16.43 13.29 0.02
CA LEU A 114 -15.79 14.61 0.08
C LEU A 114 -15.93 15.29 1.45
N THR A 115 -17.01 14.99 2.19
CA THR A 115 -17.27 15.64 3.50
C THR A 115 -16.36 15.13 4.61
N ASP A 116 -15.91 13.87 4.54
CA ASP A 116 -15.15 13.22 5.61
C ASP A 116 -13.78 12.69 5.16
N ALA A 117 -13.41 12.78 3.87
CA ALA A 117 -12.12 12.30 3.36
C ALA A 117 -10.92 12.76 4.20
N ARG A 118 -10.88 14.05 4.57
CA ARG A 118 -9.81 14.58 5.42
C ARG A 118 -9.77 13.92 6.79
N ALA A 119 -10.93 13.76 7.44
CA ALA A 119 -11.02 13.11 8.74
C ALA A 119 -10.57 11.64 8.64
N ARG A 120 -11.04 10.91 7.63
CA ARG A 120 -10.70 9.50 7.38
C ARG A 120 -9.21 9.29 7.12
N ILE A 121 -8.54 10.22 6.43
CA ILE A 121 -7.07 10.20 6.24
C ILE A 121 -6.35 10.40 7.58
N LEU A 122 -6.80 11.33 8.41
CA LEU A 122 -6.20 11.58 9.74
C LEU A 122 -6.39 10.39 10.67
N GLU A 123 -7.54 9.73 10.63
CA GLU A 123 -7.79 8.51 11.40
C GLU A 123 -6.88 7.36 10.95
N LEU A 124 -6.61 7.22 9.65
CA LEU A 124 -5.64 6.23 9.15
C LEU A 124 -4.21 6.55 9.60
N ARG A 125 -3.82 7.82 9.60
CA ARG A 125 -2.53 8.26 10.17
C ARG A 125 -2.44 7.87 11.64
N ASP A 126 -3.48 8.14 12.43
CA ASP A 126 -3.49 7.84 13.86
C ASP A 126 -3.50 6.32 14.13
N ALA A 127 -4.03 5.53 13.18
CA ALA A 127 -3.94 4.07 13.15
C ALA A 127 -2.57 3.52 12.66
N GLY A 128 -1.62 4.41 12.33
CA GLY A 128 -0.24 4.08 12.00
C GLY A 128 0.09 4.02 10.51
N ALA A 129 -0.70 4.64 9.64
CA ALA A 129 -0.33 4.83 8.24
C ALA A 129 0.68 5.98 8.08
N ASP A 130 1.78 5.73 7.37
CA ASP A 130 2.75 6.76 6.96
C ASP A 130 2.29 7.48 5.68
N GLU A 131 1.48 6.81 4.86
CA GLU A 131 0.95 7.30 3.58
C GLU A 131 -0.50 6.82 3.39
N VAL A 132 -1.32 7.68 2.78
CA VAL A 132 -2.64 7.28 2.29
C VAL A 132 -2.71 7.53 0.79
N ILE A 133 -2.97 6.46 0.03
CA ILE A 133 -3.26 6.52 -1.41
C ILE A 133 -4.78 6.66 -1.55
N VAL A 134 -5.24 7.75 -2.14
CA VAL A 134 -6.69 7.95 -2.35
C VAL A 134 -7.11 7.25 -3.64
N VAL A 135 -8.03 6.30 -3.51
CA VAL A 135 -8.73 5.68 -4.63
C VAL A 135 -10.03 6.45 -4.84
N SER A 136 -10.07 7.30 -5.86
CA SER A 136 -11.28 8.02 -6.20
C SER A 136 -12.29 7.13 -6.93
N ASP A 137 -13.57 7.42 -6.71
CA ASP A 137 -14.67 6.84 -7.48
C ASP A 137 -15.62 7.97 -7.93
N PRO A 138 -15.77 8.22 -9.24
CA PRO A 138 -15.02 7.60 -10.36
C PRO A 138 -13.52 7.96 -10.39
N ILE A 139 -12.73 7.29 -11.25
CA ILE A 139 -11.30 7.60 -11.46
C ILE A 139 -11.16 8.59 -12.62
N ASP A 140 -11.53 9.84 -12.39
CA ASP A 140 -11.38 10.89 -13.39
C ASP A 140 -10.80 12.19 -12.81
N VAL A 141 -10.51 13.13 -13.71
CA VAL A 141 -9.93 14.43 -13.37
C VAL A 141 -10.87 15.28 -12.50
N ARG A 142 -12.19 15.09 -12.60
CA ARG A 142 -13.16 15.83 -11.78
C ARG A 142 -13.10 15.35 -10.33
N SER A 143 -13.09 14.03 -10.12
CA SER A 143 -12.93 13.43 -8.79
C SER A 143 -11.63 13.86 -8.12
N ILE A 144 -10.52 13.86 -8.87
CA ILE A 144 -9.21 14.30 -8.34
C ILE A 144 -9.27 15.76 -7.87
N ARG A 145 -9.87 16.65 -8.66
CA ARG A 145 -10.02 18.08 -8.30
C ARG A 145 -10.91 18.28 -7.08
N ALA A 146 -12.05 17.60 -7.03
CA ALA A 146 -12.97 17.68 -5.91
C ALA A 146 -12.34 17.19 -4.60
N ILE A 147 -11.57 16.09 -4.66
CA ILE A 147 -10.81 15.58 -3.51
C ILE A 147 -9.74 16.59 -3.09
N ALA A 148 -8.98 17.16 -4.05
CA ALA A 148 -7.97 18.16 -3.72
C ALA A 148 -8.59 19.38 -3.00
N GLU A 149 -9.72 19.89 -3.48
CA GLU A 149 -10.47 20.98 -2.83
C GLU A 149 -10.96 20.62 -1.42
N ALA A 150 -11.43 19.38 -1.22
CA ALA A 150 -11.91 18.91 0.07
C ALA A 150 -10.79 18.72 1.11
N LEU A 151 -9.54 18.53 0.68
CA LEU A 151 -8.39 18.33 1.58
C LEU A 151 -7.74 19.64 2.05
N GLY A 152 -7.96 20.75 1.32
CA GLY A 152 -7.42 22.07 1.63
C GLY A 152 -5.99 22.25 1.14
#